data_AF-A0A963PHC4-F1
#
_entry.id   AF-A0A963PHC4-F1
#
_cell.length_a   1.000
_cell.length_b   1.000
_cell.length_c   1.000
_cell.angle_alpha   90.00
_cell.angle_beta   90.00
_cell.angle_gamma   90.00
#
_symmetry.space_group_name_H-M   'P 1'
#
loop_
_entity.id
_entity.type
_entity.pdbx_description
1 polymer ?
#
loop_
_entity_poly.entity_id
_entity_poly.type
_entity_poly.pdbx_seq_one_letter_code
_entity_poly.pdbx_strand_id
1 'polypeptide(L)'
;MSGGALVISLDFELMWGVRDHRTTADYGDAVLGVRKALPSLLDLFRQHGVRATWATVGLLFARNRQEMLDHYPSLRPAYRQTALSPFEAIRSEIGADESADPWHYGRSLVDQVMQSGEHEMATHTYS
;
A
#
# COMPACT_ATOMS: atom_id res chain seq x y z
N MET A 1 32.22 -21.74 1.99
CA MET A 1 31.16 -21.82 0.96
C MET A 1 30.37 -20.54 1.02
N SER A 2 30.31 -19.75 -0.06
CA SER A 2 29.34 -18.66 -0.16
C SER A 2 28.01 -19.27 -0.58
N GLY A 3 27.08 -19.38 0.38
CA GLY A 3 25.72 -19.85 0.10
C GLY A 3 24.93 -18.84 -0.74
N GLY A 4 23.91 -19.32 -1.46
CA GLY A 4 22.90 -18.46 -2.06
C GLY A 4 21.93 -17.92 -1.01
N ALA A 5 21.27 -16.80 -1.31
CA ALA A 5 20.22 -16.22 -0.47
C ALA A 5 18.90 -16.18 -1.24
N LEU A 6 17.79 -16.47 -0.55
CA LEU A 6 16.45 -16.16 -1.03
C LEU A 6 16.09 -14.75 -0.54
N VAL A 7 15.75 -13.86 -1.47
CA VAL A 7 15.32 -12.49 -1.18
C VAL A 7 13.87 -12.34 -1.58
N ILE A 8 13.05 -11.78 -0.68
CA ILE A 8 11.63 -11.53 -0.92
C ILE A 8 11.39 -10.02 -0.81
N SER A 9 10.92 -9.43 -1.90
CA SER A 9 10.40 -8.06 -1.94
C SER A 9 8.93 -8.09 -2.37
N LEU A 10 8.10 -7.35 -1.66
CA LEU A 10 6.65 -7.31 -1.87
C LEU A 10 6.24 -5.89 -2.21
N ASP A 11 5.58 -5.72 -3.36
CA ASP A 11 4.89 -4.47 -3.70
C ASP A 11 3.60 -4.40 -2.86
N PHE A 12 3.48 -3.34 -2.06
CA PHE A 12 2.40 -3.14 -1.12
C PHE A 12 1.61 -1.86 -1.44
N GLU A 13 0.57 -2.02 -2.25
CA GLU A 13 -0.11 -0.88 -2.88
C GLU A 13 -1.64 -0.84 -2.67
N LEU A 14 -2.25 -1.95 -2.23
CA LEU A 14 -3.72 -2.11 -2.17
C LEU A 14 -4.39 -1.76 -3.52
N MET A 15 -5.49 -0.98 -3.54
CA MET A 15 -6.12 -0.56 -4.81
C MET A 15 -5.24 0.37 -5.66
N TRP A 16 -4.21 1.01 -5.10
CA TRP A 16 -3.38 1.97 -5.86
C TRP A 16 -2.67 1.31 -7.05
N GLY A 17 -2.21 0.07 -6.87
CA GLY A 17 -1.48 -0.69 -7.90
C GLY A 17 -2.36 -1.32 -8.99
N VAL A 18 -3.70 -1.21 -8.89
CA VAL A 18 -4.62 -1.86 -9.85
C VAL A 18 -5.74 -0.94 -10.36
N ARG A 19 -5.82 0.31 -9.88
CA ARG A 19 -6.91 1.25 -10.17
C ARG A 19 -7.09 1.58 -11.66
N ASP A 20 -6.04 1.47 -12.45
CA ASP A 20 -6.08 1.70 -13.90
C ASP A 20 -6.91 0.66 -14.67
N HIS A 21 -7.10 -0.54 -14.09
CA HIS A 21 -7.75 -1.66 -14.73
C HIS A 21 -8.81 -2.37 -13.86
N ARG A 22 -8.90 -2.03 -12.56
CA ARG A 22 -9.79 -2.64 -11.57
C ARG A 22 -10.55 -1.59 -10.77
N THR A 23 -11.69 -2.01 -10.26
CA THR A 23 -12.59 -1.25 -9.39
C THR A 23 -12.75 -1.96 -8.05
N THR A 24 -13.31 -1.26 -7.05
CA THR A 24 -13.69 -1.91 -5.79
C THR A 24 -14.81 -2.93 -5.96
N ALA A 25 -15.63 -2.81 -7.02
CA ALA A 25 -16.73 -3.73 -7.29
C ALA A 25 -16.27 -5.08 -7.84
N ASP A 26 -15.22 -5.13 -8.67
CA ASP A 26 -14.73 -6.38 -9.27
C ASP A 26 -13.50 -6.97 -8.54
N TYR A 27 -12.70 -6.15 -7.85
CA TYR A 27 -11.45 -6.60 -7.20
C TYR A 27 -11.34 -6.22 -5.73
N GLY A 28 -12.32 -5.50 -5.17
CA GLY A 28 -12.26 -5.02 -3.79
C GLY A 28 -12.11 -6.12 -2.75
N ASP A 29 -12.71 -7.29 -2.96
CA ASP A 29 -12.60 -8.44 -2.04
C ASP A 29 -11.16 -8.94 -1.90
N ALA A 30 -10.39 -8.96 -3.00
CA ALA A 30 -8.99 -9.35 -2.98
C ALA A 30 -8.14 -8.35 -2.17
N VAL A 31 -8.41 -7.05 -2.35
CA VAL A 31 -7.73 -5.99 -1.59
C VAL A 31 -8.08 -6.03 -0.11
N LEU A 32 -9.35 -6.25 0.24
CA LEU A 32 -9.76 -6.45 1.64
C LEU A 32 -9.13 -7.70 2.25
N GLY A 33 -8.88 -8.73 1.43
CA GLY A 33 -8.16 -9.94 1.81
C GLY A 33 -6.77 -9.67 2.39
N VAL A 34 -6.10 -8.59 1.98
CA VAL A 34 -4.77 -8.20 2.50
C VAL A 34 -4.81 -7.98 4.01
N ARG A 35 -5.93 -7.48 4.56
CA ARG A 35 -6.11 -7.26 6.00
C ARG A 35 -6.07 -8.55 6.83
N LYS A 36 -6.31 -9.70 6.19
CA LYS A 36 -6.17 -11.02 6.79
C LYS A 36 -4.83 -11.66 6.44
N ALA A 37 -4.42 -11.52 5.18
CA ALA A 37 -3.20 -12.16 4.66
C ALA A 37 -1.92 -11.57 5.26
N LEU A 38 -1.85 -10.24 5.45
CA LEU A 38 -0.65 -9.58 5.96
C LEU A 38 -0.26 -10.06 7.36
N PRO A 39 -1.15 -10.07 8.39
CA PRO A 39 -0.80 -10.63 9.69
C PRO A 39 -0.32 -12.09 9.62
N SER A 40 -1.00 -12.92 8.83
CA SER A 40 -0.61 -14.33 8.65
C SER A 40 0.74 -14.48 7.96
N LEU A 41 1.07 -13.60 7.02
CA LEU A 41 2.36 -13.61 6.32
C LEU A 41 3.50 -13.15 7.25
N LEU A 42 3.26 -12.12 8.07
CA LEU A 42 4.21 -11.69 9.11
C LEU A 42 4.50 -12.84 10.09
N ASP A 43 3.47 -13.54 10.56
CA ASP A 43 3.63 -14.70 11.44
C ASP A 43 4.39 -15.85 10.77
N LEU A 44 4.12 -16.13 9.49
CA LEU A 44 4.81 -17.16 8.74
C LEU A 44 6.29 -16.81 8.53
N PHE A 45 6.59 -15.55 8.18
CA PHE A 45 7.95 -15.08 8.04
C PHE A 45 8.72 -15.19 9.36
N ARG A 46 8.12 -14.75 10.47
CA ARG A 46 8.68 -14.91 11.81
C ARG A 46 8.93 -16.37 12.18
N GLN A 47 7.97 -17.27 11.93
CA GLN A 47 8.11 -18.70 12.20
C GLN A 47 9.29 -19.33 11.46
N HIS A 48 9.56 -18.87 10.24
CA HIS A 48 10.63 -19.41 9.40
C HIS A 48 11.92 -18.57 9.42
N GLY A 49 11.99 -17.51 10.23
CA GLY A 49 13.16 -16.61 10.28
C GLY A 49 13.41 -15.87 8.96
N VAL A 50 12.38 -15.67 8.15
CA VAL A 50 12.45 -14.96 6.87
C VAL A 50 12.32 -13.46 7.10
N ARG A 51 13.20 -12.68 6.48
CA ARG A 51 13.06 -11.23 6.40
C ARG A 51 12.67 -10.85 4.97
N ALA A 52 11.73 -9.92 4.85
CA ALA A 52 11.24 -9.41 3.58
C ALA A 52 11.33 -7.88 3.56
N THR A 53 11.37 -7.33 2.36
CA THR A 53 11.26 -5.89 2.12
C THR A 53 9.84 -5.59 1.60
N TRP A 54 9.15 -4.66 2.24
CA TRP A 54 7.80 -4.22 1.86
C TRP A 54 7.89 -2.86 1.18
N ALA A 55 7.79 -2.84 -0.15
CA ALA A 55 7.83 -1.63 -0.95
C ALA A 55 6.43 -1.02 -1.04
N THR A 56 6.17 0.06 -0.30
CA THR A 56 4.85 0.68 -0.19
C THR A 56 4.76 1.99 -0.96
N VAL A 57 3.59 2.29 -1.53
CA VAL A 57 3.29 3.65 -1.96
C VAL A 57 3.11 4.57 -0.73
N GLY A 58 3.58 5.80 -0.84
CA GLY A 58 3.46 6.82 0.22
C GLY A 58 2.03 7.07 0.68
N LEU A 59 1.04 6.94 -0.21
CA LEU A 59 -0.38 7.11 0.10
C LEU A 59 -0.89 6.21 1.24
N LEU A 60 -0.31 5.03 1.43
CA LEU A 60 -0.73 4.12 2.52
C LEU A 60 -0.33 4.62 3.91
N PHE A 61 0.58 5.61 4.03
CA PHE A 61 0.95 6.19 5.32
C PHE A 61 -0.05 7.24 5.85
N ALA A 62 -0.94 7.73 4.99
CA ALA A 62 -1.93 8.73 5.38
C ALA A 62 -3.07 8.09 6.20
N ARG A 63 -3.50 8.75 7.27
CA ARG A 63 -4.64 8.34 8.10
C ARG A 63 -5.99 8.78 7.53
N ASN A 64 -5.98 9.87 6.78
CA ASN A 64 -7.16 10.49 6.24
C ASN A 64 -6.82 11.26 4.95
N ARG A 65 -7.86 11.72 4.26
CA ARG A 65 -7.73 12.41 2.98
C ARG A 65 -6.90 13.69 3.09
N GLN A 66 -7.03 14.42 4.22
CA GLN A 66 -6.26 15.65 4.42
C GLN A 66 -4.76 15.37 4.49
N GLU A 67 -4.33 14.33 5.21
CA GLU A 67 -2.91 13.92 5.25
C GLU A 67 -2.40 13.52 3.85
N MET A 68 -3.21 12.87 3.01
CA MET A 68 -2.82 12.65 1.61
C MET A 68 -2.54 13.99 0.92
N LEU A 69 -3.50 14.93 0.99
CA LEU A 69 -3.40 16.24 0.35
C LEU A 69 -2.23 17.09 0.88
N ASP A 70 -1.94 17.04 2.17
CA ASP A 70 -0.84 17.78 2.81
C ASP A 70 0.53 17.29 2.33
N HIS A 71 0.63 16.01 1.96
CA HIS A 71 1.83 15.39 1.42
C HIS A 71 1.87 15.33 -0.11
N TYR A 72 0.98 16.03 -0.81
CA TYR A 72 1.03 16.13 -2.27
C TYR A 72 2.38 16.70 -2.73
N PRO A 73 3.01 16.09 -3.75
CA PRO A 73 4.19 16.69 -4.35
C PRO A 73 3.79 17.99 -5.07
N SER A 74 4.60 19.03 -4.91
CA SER A 74 4.38 20.33 -5.58
C SER A 74 4.46 20.20 -7.10
N LEU A 75 5.35 19.34 -7.59
CA LEU A 75 5.44 18.95 -8.99
C LEU A 75 4.65 17.65 -9.20
N ARG A 76 3.63 17.70 -10.05
CA ARG A 76 2.76 16.54 -10.36
C ARG A 76 2.90 16.10 -11.81
N PRO A 77 2.83 14.80 -12.09
CA PRO A 77 2.77 14.30 -13.45
C PRO A 77 1.52 14.84 -14.16
N ALA A 78 1.70 15.26 -15.41
CA ALA A 78 0.61 15.68 -16.29
C ALA A 78 0.03 14.46 -17.00
N TYR A 79 -1.07 13.93 -16.50
CA TYR A 79 -1.78 12.83 -17.16
C TYR A 79 -2.65 13.36 -18.30
N ARG A 80 -2.49 12.81 -19.50
CA ARG A 80 -3.44 13.06 -20.61
C ARG A 80 -4.83 12.51 -20.28
N GLN A 81 -4.88 11.34 -19.64
CA GLN A 81 -6.11 10.72 -19.15
C GLN A 81 -6.22 10.97 -17.65
N THR A 82 -7.03 11.95 -17.24
CA THR A 82 -7.12 12.39 -15.84
C THR A 82 -7.61 11.31 -14.89
N ALA A 83 -8.43 10.36 -15.38
CA ALA A 83 -8.88 9.20 -14.60
C ALA A 83 -7.75 8.30 -14.10
N LEU A 84 -6.57 8.32 -14.74
CA LEU A 84 -5.40 7.57 -14.28
C LEU A 84 -4.65 8.28 -13.14
N SER A 85 -4.90 9.58 -12.92
CA SER A 85 -4.23 10.37 -11.90
C SER A 85 -4.70 9.97 -10.50
N PRO A 86 -3.81 9.45 -9.63
CA PRO A 86 -4.14 9.22 -8.22
C PRO A 86 -4.61 10.52 -7.55
N PHE A 87 -4.05 11.66 -7.97
CA PHE A 87 -4.32 12.96 -7.37
C PHE A 87 -5.74 13.48 -7.63
N GLU A 88 -6.35 13.11 -8.75
CA GLU A 88 -7.75 13.44 -9.02
C GLU A 88 -8.67 12.53 -8.21
N ALA A 89 -8.39 11.22 -8.20
CA ALA A 89 -9.14 10.25 -7.40
C ALA A 89 -9.17 10.63 -5.90
N ILE A 90 -8.05 11.02 -5.30
CA ILE A 90 -7.99 11.47 -3.90
C ILE A 90 -8.93 12.66 -3.62
N ARG A 91 -9.15 13.55 -4.60
CA ARG A 91 -10.03 14.71 -4.42
C ARG A 91 -11.50 14.33 -4.51
N SER A 92 -11.88 13.46 -5.45
CA SER A 92 -13.29 13.23 -5.82
C SER A 92 -13.86 11.87 -5.43
N GLU A 93 -13.03 10.85 -5.21
CA GLU A 93 -13.46 9.44 -5.17
C GLU A 93 -13.10 8.73 -3.86
N ILE A 94 -11.91 8.98 -3.31
CA ILE A 94 -11.40 8.27 -2.13
C ILE A 94 -12.16 8.67 -0.87
N GLY A 95 -12.48 7.76 0.05
CA GLY A 95 -13.16 8.07 1.31
C GLY A 95 -12.37 8.99 2.27
N ALA A 96 -12.99 9.33 3.40
CA ALA A 96 -12.39 10.26 4.37
C ALA A 96 -11.18 9.66 5.11
N ASP A 97 -11.21 8.35 5.39
CA ASP A 97 -10.24 7.61 6.19
C ASP A 97 -10.34 6.10 5.91
N GLU A 98 -9.55 5.32 6.64
CA GLU A 98 -9.47 3.86 6.51
C GLU A 98 -10.75 3.11 6.88
N SER A 99 -11.60 3.67 7.74
CA SER A 99 -12.89 3.05 8.06
C SER A 99 -13.89 3.26 6.93
N ALA A 100 -13.88 4.43 6.28
CA ALA A 100 -14.77 4.76 5.18
C ALA A 100 -14.31 4.15 3.84
N ASP A 101 -13.01 3.98 3.66
CA ASP A 101 -12.41 3.45 2.44
C ASP A 101 -11.25 2.49 2.73
N PRO A 102 -11.56 1.26 3.20
CA PRO A 102 -10.55 0.27 3.55
C PRO A 102 -9.75 -0.28 2.36
N TRP A 103 -10.09 0.12 1.13
CA TRP A 103 -9.43 -0.32 -0.10
C TRP A 103 -8.23 0.54 -0.48
N HIS A 104 -8.25 1.83 -0.15
CA HIS A 104 -7.21 2.79 -0.52
C HIS A 104 -6.32 3.21 0.65
N TYR A 105 -6.81 3.08 1.89
CA TYR A 105 -6.01 3.35 3.09
C TYR A 105 -5.44 2.06 3.67
N GLY A 106 -4.20 2.14 4.13
CA GLY A 106 -3.47 0.99 4.69
C GLY A 106 -2.65 1.35 5.91
N ARG A 107 -2.93 2.46 6.61
CA ARG A 107 -2.08 2.94 7.70
C ARG A 107 -1.93 1.88 8.80
N SER A 108 -3.04 1.26 9.18
CA SER A 108 -3.05 0.19 10.18
C SER A 108 -2.21 -1.02 9.76
N LEU A 109 -2.09 -1.29 8.46
CA LEU A 109 -1.30 -2.39 7.90
C LEU A 109 0.18 -2.04 7.82
N VAL A 110 0.52 -0.82 7.41
CA VAL A 110 1.89 -0.30 7.43
C VAL A 110 2.44 -0.32 8.85
N ASP A 111 1.65 0.14 9.83
CA ASP A 111 2.04 0.13 11.23
C ASP A 111 2.30 -1.31 11.73
N GLN A 112 1.55 -2.32 11.27
CA GLN A 112 1.81 -3.73 11.61
C GLN A 112 3.16 -4.23 11.07
N VAL A 113 3.48 -3.91 9.81
CA VAL A 113 4.78 -4.28 9.24
C VAL A 113 5.92 -3.61 10.02
N MET A 114 5.79 -2.31 10.31
CA MET A 114 6.79 -1.57 11.09
C MET A 114 6.94 -2.10 12.52
N GLN A 115 5.84 -2.46 13.18
CA GLN A 115 5.83 -2.98 14.55
C GLN A 115 6.41 -4.39 14.66
N SER A 116 6.46 -5.17 13.57
CA SER A 116 7.14 -6.47 13.57
C SER A 116 8.62 -6.37 13.94
N GLY A 117 9.28 -5.25 13.57
CA GLY A 117 10.71 -5.03 13.81
C GLY A 117 11.66 -5.96 13.04
N GLU A 118 11.13 -6.87 12.20
CA GLU A 118 11.89 -7.91 11.50
C GLU A 118 12.07 -7.62 10.00
N HIS A 119 11.27 -6.71 9.46
CA HIS A 119 11.18 -6.41 8.03
C HIS A 119 11.68 -5.01 7.68
N GLU A 120 12.08 -4.84 6.43
CA GLU A 120 12.44 -3.53 5.88
C GLU A 120 11.22 -2.87 5.23
N MET A 121 11.03 -1.58 5.49
CA MET A 121 10.09 -0.75 4.74
C MET A 121 10.85 -0.04 3.61
N ALA A 122 10.42 -0.25 2.37
CA ALA A 122 10.93 0.42 1.20
C ALA A 122 9.85 1.29 0.54
N THR A 123 10.27 2.18 -0.36
CA THR A 123 9.35 3.01 -1.14
C THR A 123 9.04 2.35 -2.48
N HIS A 124 7.77 2.35 -2.85
CA HIS A 124 7.31 2.16 -4.21
C HIS A 124 6.76 3.47 -4.79
N THR A 125 7.49 4.56 -4.54
CA THR A 125 7.11 5.96 -4.82
C THR A 125 5.99 6.50 -3.93
N TYR A 126 5.43 7.67 -4.26
CA TYR A 126 4.37 8.29 -3.46
C TYR A 126 2.98 7.71 -3.75
N SER A 127 2.62 7.46 -5.01
CA SER A 127 1.24 7.23 -5.45
C SER A 127 1.12 6.30 -6.65
#